data_AF-K9UY75-F1
#
_entry.id   AF-K9UY75-F1
#
_cell.length_a   1.000
_cell.length_b   1.000
_cell.length_c   1.000
_cell.angle_alpha   90.00
_cell.angle_beta   90.00
_cell.angle_gamma   90.00
#
_symmetry.space_group_name_H-M   'P 1'
#
loop_
_entity.id
_entity.type
_entity.pdbx_description
1 polymer ?
#
loop_
_entity_poly.entity_id
_entity_poly.type
_entity_poly.pdbx_seq_one_letter_code
_entity_poly.pdbx_strand_id
1 'polypeptide(L)'
;MTIPFTDREIEKAWRENKSVYITSAKEQRKNSHRLLLFYAVECGLKAILMRREGKKRTDLCTNIYEFQHDINKLLDYLRVGGNVRLPSQLSMEKLRSNNGYDERKFSAGELNQMWRYGGCCSTGATDEELEKKLLEIVAWIDGELKRP
;
A
#
# COMPACT_ATOMS: atom_id res chain seq x y z
N MET A 1 -5.27 -4.05 12.92
CA MET A 1 -4.95 -5.48 12.66
C MET A 1 -5.33 -6.28 13.89
N THR A 2 -6.06 -7.39 13.78
CA THR A 2 -6.54 -8.20 14.94
C THR A 2 -5.67 -9.43 15.22
N ILE A 3 -4.86 -9.87 14.26
CA ILE A 3 -3.92 -11.00 14.41
C ILE A 3 -2.49 -10.44 14.51
N PRO A 4 -1.74 -10.74 15.58
CA PRO A 4 -0.34 -10.37 15.68
C PRO A 4 0.55 -11.21 14.77
N PHE A 5 1.40 -10.54 14.00
CA PHE A 5 2.48 -11.11 13.19
C PHE A 5 3.86 -10.62 13.66
N THR A 6 4.87 -11.46 13.47
CA THR A 6 6.27 -11.13 13.76
C THR A 6 6.91 -10.24 12.68
N ASP A 7 8.00 -9.56 13.02
CA ASP A 7 8.79 -8.78 12.05
C ASP A 7 9.25 -9.64 10.85
N ARG A 8 9.65 -10.88 11.11
CA ARG A 8 10.05 -11.85 10.09
C ARG A 8 8.90 -12.25 9.16
N GLU A 9 7.70 -12.45 9.69
CA GLU A 9 6.51 -12.75 8.89
C GLU A 9 6.10 -11.57 8.01
N ILE A 10 6.14 -10.35 8.55
CA ILE A 10 5.85 -9.14 7.79
C ILE A 10 6.89 -8.92 6.67
N GLU A 11 8.18 -9.12 6.95
CA GLU A 11 9.22 -9.03 5.93
C GLU A 11 9.12 -10.14 4.87
N LYS A 12 8.72 -11.35 5.28
CA LYS A 12 8.42 -12.45 4.35
C LYS A 12 7.25 -12.09 3.44
N ALA A 13 6.14 -11.58 3.99
CA ALA A 13 4.99 -11.15 3.22
C ALA A 13 5.34 -10.04 2.22
N TRP A 14 6.20 -9.08 2.61
CA TRP A 14 6.78 -8.10 1.68
C TRP A 14 7.45 -8.78 0.48
N ARG A 15 8.37 -9.72 0.74
CA ARG A 15 9.15 -10.41 -0.31
C ARG A 15 8.26 -11.24 -1.23
N GLU A 16 7.33 -12.00 -0.68
CA GLU A 16 6.43 -12.88 -1.44
C GLU A 16 5.49 -12.08 -2.33
N ASN A 17 4.78 -11.09 -1.77
CA ASN A 17 3.84 -10.25 -2.52
C ASN A 17 4.55 -9.47 -3.64
N LYS A 18 5.73 -8.91 -3.34
CA LYS A 18 6.57 -8.22 -4.33
C LYS A 18 6.99 -9.18 -5.45
N SER A 19 7.47 -10.38 -5.11
CA SER A 19 7.94 -11.37 -6.07
C SER A 19 6.83 -11.74 -7.07
N VAL A 20 5.66 -12.12 -6.56
CA VAL A 20 4.50 -12.51 -7.39
C VAL A 20 4.14 -11.39 -8.37
N TYR A 21 4.12 -10.14 -7.88
CA TYR A 21 3.85 -8.99 -8.72
C TYR A 21 4.92 -8.80 -9.82
N ILE A 22 6.21 -8.84 -9.48
CA ILE A 22 7.31 -8.63 -10.43
C ILE A 22 7.34 -9.73 -11.50
N THR A 23 7.08 -10.98 -11.11
CA THR A 23 7.08 -12.13 -12.04
C THR A 23 5.85 -12.17 -12.94
N SER A 24 4.80 -11.41 -12.64
CA SER A 24 3.61 -11.33 -13.49
C SER A 24 3.90 -10.50 -14.75
N ALA A 25 3.52 -11.07 -15.90
CA ALA A 25 3.66 -10.39 -17.18
C ALA A 25 2.76 -9.14 -17.22
N LYS A 26 3.24 -8.05 -17.83
CA LYS A 26 2.60 -6.72 -17.74
C LYS A 26 1.17 -6.74 -18.27
N GLU A 27 0.94 -7.46 -19.36
CA GLU A 27 -0.35 -7.68 -20.02
C GLU A 27 -1.35 -8.50 -19.19
N GLN A 28 -0.88 -9.20 -18.15
CA GLN A 28 -1.71 -9.96 -17.22
C GLN A 28 -2.07 -9.17 -15.95
N ARG A 29 -1.45 -7.99 -15.76
CA ARG A 29 -1.67 -7.18 -14.56
C ARG A 29 -3.11 -6.67 -14.53
N LYS A 30 -3.75 -6.95 -13.40
CA LYS A 30 -5.13 -6.62 -13.07
C LYS A 30 -5.13 -6.10 -11.64
N ASN A 31 -6.29 -5.71 -11.13
CA ASN A 31 -6.43 -5.24 -9.76
C ASN A 31 -5.85 -6.20 -8.71
N SER A 32 -5.94 -7.52 -8.92
CA SER A 32 -5.31 -8.50 -8.01
C SER A 32 -3.79 -8.34 -7.94
N HIS A 33 -3.13 -8.07 -9.07
CA HIS A 33 -1.69 -7.82 -9.10
C HIS A 33 -1.34 -6.50 -8.42
N ARG A 34 -2.11 -5.43 -8.68
CA ARG A 34 -1.94 -4.13 -7.99
C ARG A 34 -2.16 -4.24 -6.49
N LEU A 35 -3.09 -5.09 -6.06
CA LEU A 35 -3.34 -5.39 -4.66
C LEU A 35 -2.16 -6.11 -4.00
N LEU A 36 -1.51 -7.04 -4.71
CA LEU A 36 -0.27 -7.66 -4.24
C LEU A 36 0.86 -6.63 -4.12
N LEU A 37 1.02 -5.73 -5.10
CA LEU A 37 1.99 -4.63 -5.01
C LEU A 37 1.70 -3.70 -3.82
N PHE A 38 0.42 -3.35 -3.60
CA PHE A 38 -0.01 -2.55 -2.46
C PHE A 38 0.37 -3.22 -1.13
N TYR A 39 0.00 -4.50 -0.96
CA TYR A 39 0.30 -5.22 0.27
C TYR A 39 1.79 -5.50 0.44
N ALA A 40 2.54 -5.62 -0.65
CA ALA A 40 3.99 -5.60 -0.58
C ALA A 40 4.44 -4.29 0.06
N VAL A 41 4.13 -3.13 -0.55
CA VAL A 41 4.54 -1.82 -0.03
C VAL A 41 4.15 -1.64 1.44
N GLU A 42 2.90 -1.93 1.79
CA GLU A 42 2.43 -1.86 3.17
C GLU A 42 3.27 -2.72 4.13
N CYS A 43 3.47 -4.00 3.81
CA CYS A 43 4.25 -4.91 4.66
C CYS A 43 5.72 -4.46 4.74
N GLY A 44 6.30 -3.99 3.64
CA GLY A 44 7.68 -3.51 3.63
C GLY A 44 7.89 -2.28 4.51
N LEU A 45 7.00 -1.28 4.41
CA LEU A 45 7.02 -0.11 5.28
C LEU A 45 6.82 -0.51 6.76
N LYS A 46 5.87 -1.40 7.05
CA LYS A 46 5.66 -1.90 8.42
C LYS A 46 6.88 -2.66 8.96
N ALA A 47 7.55 -3.48 8.15
CA ALA A 47 8.78 -4.17 8.55
C ALA A 47 9.89 -3.17 8.93
N ILE A 48 10.09 -2.13 8.12
CA ILE A 48 11.07 -1.07 8.41
C ILE A 48 10.70 -0.34 9.70
N LEU A 49 9.42 -0.01 9.88
CA LEU A 49 8.92 0.64 11.09
C LEU A 49 9.21 -0.22 12.33
N MET A 50 8.86 -1.51 12.30
CA MET A 50 9.15 -2.46 13.39
C MET A 50 10.66 -2.55 13.67
N ARG A 51 11.50 -2.60 12.64
CA ARG A 51 12.96 -2.62 12.77
C ARG A 51 13.48 -1.36 13.46
N ARG A 52 13.02 -0.17 13.04
CA ARG A 52 13.43 1.12 13.63
C ARG A 52 12.98 1.29 15.08
N GLU A 53 11.82 0.75 15.44
CA GLU A 53 11.29 0.79 16.80
C GLU A 53 11.79 -0.37 17.69
N GLY A 54 12.60 -1.29 17.15
CA GLY A 54 13.08 -2.47 17.87
C GLY A 54 11.96 -3.44 18.28
N LYS A 55 10.79 -3.39 17.62
CA LYS A 55 9.63 -4.25 17.91
C LYS A 55 9.67 -5.52 17.07
N LYS A 56 9.36 -6.65 17.70
CA LYS A 56 9.36 -7.97 17.04
C LYS A 56 7.97 -8.51 16.71
N ARG A 57 6.91 -7.80 17.12
CA ARG A 57 5.52 -8.15 16.82
C ARG A 57 4.69 -6.90 16.54
N THR A 58 3.74 -7.02 15.64
CA THR A 58 2.88 -5.92 15.16
C THR A 58 1.95 -5.35 16.23
N ASP A 59 1.50 -6.17 17.18
CA ASP A 59 0.68 -5.76 18.33
C ASP A 59 1.45 -4.88 19.34
N LEU A 60 2.77 -4.92 19.31
CA LEU A 60 3.64 -4.07 20.15
C LEU A 60 3.97 -2.72 19.51
N CYS A 61 3.40 -2.44 18.33
CA CYS A 61 3.64 -1.23 17.57
C CYS A 61 2.33 -0.45 17.38
N THR A 62 2.15 0.61 18.17
CA THR A 62 0.95 1.47 18.14
C THR A 62 0.73 2.11 16.77
N ASN A 63 1.81 2.53 16.12
CA ASN A 63 1.77 3.16 14.80
C ASN A 63 1.23 2.23 13.71
N ILE A 64 1.53 0.92 13.77
CA ILE A 64 0.94 -0.05 12.82
C ILE A 64 -0.57 -0.16 13.00
N TYR A 65 -1.05 -0.08 14.24
CA TYR A 65 -2.48 -0.09 14.53
C TYR A 65 -3.15 1.20 14.08
N GLU A 66 -2.53 2.36 14.31
CA GLU A 66 -3.07 3.67 13.96
C GLU A 66 -3.09 3.92 12.45
N PHE A 67 -1.99 3.61 11.76
CA PHE A 67 -1.86 3.90 10.34
C PHE A 67 -2.58 2.87 9.47
N GLN A 68 -2.82 1.66 9.99
CA GLN A 68 -3.47 0.57 9.27
C GLN A 68 -2.94 0.35 7.86
N HIS A 69 -3.70 0.74 6.83
CA HIS A 69 -3.40 0.58 5.41
C HIS A 69 -2.96 1.90 4.74
N ASP A 70 -2.87 2.99 5.50
CA ASP A 70 -2.50 4.29 4.97
C ASP A 70 -0.99 4.38 4.70
N ILE A 71 -0.63 4.10 3.44
CA ILE A 71 0.74 4.19 2.94
C ILE A 71 1.32 5.59 3.16
N ASN A 72 0.53 6.65 2.99
CA ASN A 72 1.04 8.01 3.14
C ASN A 72 1.42 8.29 4.60
N LYS A 73 0.61 7.84 5.58
CA LYS A 73 0.98 7.96 7.00
C LYS A 73 2.24 7.15 7.34
N LEU A 74 2.37 5.94 6.79
CA LEU A 74 3.58 5.12 6.96
C LEU A 74 4.83 5.82 6.38
N LEU A 75 4.73 6.39 5.17
CA LEU A 75 5.81 7.15 4.54
C LEU A 75 6.21 8.38 5.36
N ASP A 76 5.21 9.14 5.82
CA ASP A 76 5.41 10.36 6.62
C ASP A 76 6.13 10.02 7.94
N TYR A 77 5.67 8.98 8.64
CA TYR A 77 6.30 8.53 9.88
C TYR A 77 7.75 8.05 9.67
N LEU A 78 7.99 7.32 8.58
CA LEU A 78 9.33 6.85 8.21
C LEU A 78 10.21 7.94 7.62
N ARG A 79 9.70 9.18 7.48
CA ARG A 79 10.39 10.33 6.90
C ARG A 79 10.97 10.03 5.52
N VAL A 80 10.21 9.29 4.71
CA VAL A 80 10.60 9.00 3.33
C VAL A 80 10.54 10.30 2.55
N GLY A 81 11.70 10.85 2.23
CA GLY A 81 11.82 12.07 1.42
C GLY A 81 11.43 11.85 -0.04
N GLY A 82 11.12 12.94 -0.75
CA GLY A 82 10.83 12.94 -2.18
C GLY A 82 9.33 12.89 -2.55
N ASN A 83 9.03 12.95 -3.84
CA ASN A 83 7.67 13.02 -4.38
C ASN A 83 6.98 11.63 -4.53
N VAL A 84 7.33 10.69 -3.66
CA VAL A 84 6.83 9.30 -3.71
C VAL A 84 5.45 9.13 -3.06
N ARG A 85 4.92 10.18 -2.43
CA ARG A 85 3.57 10.18 -1.84
C ARG A 85 2.52 9.85 -2.88
N LEU A 86 1.53 9.07 -2.46
CA LEU A 86 0.30 8.85 -3.23
C LEU A 86 -0.58 10.10 -3.13
N PRO A 87 -1.42 10.40 -4.15
CA PRO A 87 -2.37 11.50 -4.07
C PRO A 87 -3.25 11.41 -2.81
N SER A 88 -3.48 12.56 -2.16
CA SER A 88 -4.27 12.63 -0.92
C SER A 88 -5.75 12.41 -1.14
N GLN A 89 -6.24 12.73 -2.33
CA GLN A 89 -7.64 12.57 -2.73
C GLN A 89 -7.72 11.89 -4.09
N LEU A 90 -8.38 10.74 -4.12
CA LEU A 90 -8.71 9.99 -5.32
C LEU A 90 -10.23 9.86 -5.42
N SER A 91 -10.70 9.44 -6.60
CA SER A 91 -12.10 9.12 -6.80
C SER A 91 -12.26 8.02 -7.85
N MET A 92 -13.39 7.31 -7.78
CA MET A 92 -13.83 6.34 -8.77
C MET A 92 -15.16 6.80 -9.37
N GLU A 93 -15.63 6.09 -10.39
CA GLU A 93 -16.89 6.40 -11.08
C GLU A 93 -18.02 6.62 -10.07
N LYS A 94 -18.96 7.52 -10.37
CA LYS A 94 -20.08 7.78 -9.46
C LYS A 94 -20.98 6.55 -9.34
N LEU A 95 -21.54 6.32 -8.16
CA LEU A 95 -22.53 5.26 -7.96
C LEU A 95 -23.91 5.81 -8.28
N ARG A 96 -24.70 5.12 -9.11
CA ARG A 96 -26.10 5.50 -9.33
C ARG A 96 -26.92 5.18 -8.07
N SER A 97 -27.61 6.19 -7.54
CA SER A 97 -28.51 6.06 -6.39
C SER A 97 -29.93 6.45 -6.78
N ASN A 98 -30.92 6.16 -5.91
CA ASN A 98 -32.32 6.45 -6.19
C ASN A 98 -32.60 7.93 -6.46
N ASN A 99 -31.76 8.83 -5.91
CA ASN A 99 -31.89 10.28 -6.02
C ASN A 99 -30.80 10.92 -6.90
N GLY A 100 -30.11 10.13 -7.74
CA GLY A 100 -29.11 10.62 -8.68
C GLY A 100 -27.80 9.83 -8.65
N TYR A 101 -26.71 10.49 -8.28
CA TYR A 101 -25.37 9.91 -8.28
C TYR A 101 -24.62 10.27 -7.01
N ASP A 102 -24.11 9.26 -6.32
CA ASP A 102 -23.27 9.42 -5.14
C ASP A 102 -21.80 9.48 -5.57
N GLU A 103 -21.08 10.47 -5.04
CA GLU A 103 -19.62 10.56 -5.25
C GLU A 103 -18.91 9.46 -4.47
N ARG A 104 -17.89 8.85 -5.10
CA ARG A 104 -17.02 7.86 -4.46
C ARG A 104 -15.60 8.40 -4.40
N LYS A 105 -15.34 9.18 -3.34
CA LYS A 105 -14.04 9.75 -3.00
C LYS A 105 -13.37 8.88 -1.96
N PHE A 106 -12.05 8.69 -2.09
CA PHE A 106 -11.28 7.87 -1.17
C PHE A 106 -9.83 8.34 -1.08
N SER A 107 -9.15 7.92 -0.03
CA SER A 107 -7.75 8.22 0.26
C SER A 107 -6.81 7.09 -0.17
N ALA A 108 -5.50 7.33 -0.11
CA ALA A 108 -4.50 6.30 -0.35
C ALA A 108 -4.64 5.07 0.58
N GLY A 109 -5.17 5.24 1.80
CA GLY A 109 -5.42 4.13 2.73
C GLY A 109 -6.57 3.21 2.35
N GLU A 110 -7.38 3.59 1.36
CA GLU A 110 -8.55 2.83 0.89
C GLU A 110 -8.32 2.22 -0.51
N LEU A 111 -7.14 2.44 -1.11
CA LEU A 111 -6.75 1.87 -2.41
C LEU A 111 -6.89 0.35 -2.46
N ASN A 112 -6.55 -0.33 -1.36
CA ASN A 112 -6.72 -1.78 -1.26
C ASN A 112 -8.17 -2.20 -1.42
N GLN A 113 -9.13 -1.47 -0.84
CA GLN A 113 -10.56 -1.76 -0.97
C GLN A 113 -11.01 -1.52 -2.41
N MET A 114 -10.59 -0.40 -2.99
CA MET A 114 -10.95 -0.04 -4.36
C MET A 114 -10.51 -1.13 -5.34
N TRP A 115 -9.26 -1.56 -5.32
CA TRP A 115 -8.79 -2.64 -6.19
C TRP A 115 -9.41 -4.00 -5.82
N ARG A 116 -9.54 -4.31 -4.53
CA ARG A 116 -10.14 -5.59 -4.06
C ARG A 116 -11.55 -5.80 -4.60
N TYR A 117 -12.34 -4.73 -4.69
CA TYR A 117 -13.72 -4.81 -5.18
C TYR A 117 -13.86 -4.49 -6.68
N GLY A 118 -12.77 -4.49 -7.44
CA GLY A 118 -12.81 -4.33 -8.89
C GLY A 118 -13.03 -2.89 -9.35
N GLY A 119 -12.91 -1.90 -8.46
CA GLY A 119 -12.94 -0.49 -8.82
C GLY A 119 -11.68 -0.04 -9.55
N CYS A 120 -11.79 1.09 -10.25
CA CYS A 120 -10.69 1.77 -10.92
C CYS A 120 -10.73 3.25 -10.57
N CYS A 121 -9.56 3.89 -10.52
CA CYS A 121 -9.49 5.32 -10.30
C CYS A 121 -9.98 6.09 -11.55
N SER A 122 -10.85 7.09 -11.36
CA SER A 122 -11.39 7.92 -12.44
C SER A 122 -10.84 9.35 -12.44
N THR A 123 -10.41 9.87 -11.28
CA THR A 123 -9.87 11.23 -11.17
C THR A 123 -8.88 11.32 -10.01
N GLY A 124 -7.79 12.06 -10.21
CA GLY A 124 -6.71 12.28 -9.22
C GLY A 124 -5.41 11.55 -9.56
N ALA A 125 -5.50 10.38 -10.18
CA ALA A 125 -4.41 9.64 -10.83
C ALA A 125 -4.99 8.45 -11.60
N THR A 126 -4.26 7.89 -12.58
CA THR A 126 -4.60 6.59 -13.16
C THR A 126 -4.10 5.43 -12.29
N ASP A 127 -4.65 4.23 -12.48
CA ASP A 127 -4.15 3.04 -11.80
C ASP A 127 -2.67 2.76 -12.13
N GLU A 128 -2.23 3.06 -13.35
CA GLU A 128 -0.84 2.92 -13.79
C GLU A 128 0.09 3.95 -13.11
N GLU A 129 -0.37 5.17 -12.89
CA GLU A 129 0.40 6.19 -12.15
C GLU A 129 0.56 5.81 -10.69
N LEU A 130 -0.50 5.29 -10.07
CA LEU A 130 -0.47 4.75 -8.71
C LEU A 130 0.48 3.54 -8.62
N GLU A 131 0.40 2.62 -9.58
CA GLU A 131 1.29 1.47 -9.70
C GLU A 131 2.76 1.91 -9.81
N LYS A 132 3.05 2.92 -10.62
CA LYS A 132 4.41 3.49 -10.75
C LYS A 132 4.91 4.07 -9.43
N LYS A 133 4.10 4.86 -8.72
CA LYS A 133 4.47 5.40 -7.41
C LYS A 133 4.73 4.30 -6.38
N LEU A 134 3.89 3.26 -6.36
CA LEU A 134 4.11 2.09 -5.51
C LEU A 134 5.45 1.39 -5.84
N LEU A 135 5.82 1.29 -7.12
CA LEU A 135 7.11 0.73 -7.52
C LEU A 135 8.32 1.60 -7.10
N GLU A 136 8.17 2.92 -7.10
CA GLU A 136 9.19 3.83 -6.55
C GLU A 136 9.39 3.60 -5.05
N ILE A 137 8.29 3.42 -4.31
CA ILE A 137 8.34 3.07 -2.89
C ILE A 137 8.97 1.68 -2.70
N VAL A 138 8.69 0.72 -3.58
CA VAL A 138 9.32 -0.60 -3.53
C VAL A 138 10.84 -0.52 -3.61
N ALA A 139 11.37 0.29 -4.53
CA ALA A 139 12.80 0.50 -4.68
C ALA A 139 13.43 1.10 -3.40
N TRP A 140 12.72 2.03 -2.75
CA TRP A 140 13.15 2.60 -1.47
C TRP A 140 13.18 1.54 -0.35
N ILE A 141 12.11 0.74 -0.22
CA ILE A 141 12.03 -0.35 0.78
C ILE A 141 13.18 -1.35 0.58
N ASP A 142 13.47 -1.72 -0.67
CA ASP A 142 14.59 -2.61 -0.98
C ASP A 142 15.94 -2.05 -0.54
N GLY A 143 16.13 -0.73 -0.62
CA GLY A 143 17.34 -0.06 -0.10
C GLY A 143 17.44 -0.14 1.43
N GLU A 144 16.34 0.04 2.14
CA GLU A 144 16.31 0.04 3.60
C GLU A 144 16.44 -1.37 4.20
N LEU A 145 15.74 -2.37 3.64
CA LEU A 145 15.74 -3.73 4.19
C LEU A 145 17.01 -4.53 3.84
N LYS A 146 17.76 -4.13 2.79
CA LYS A 146 19.08 -4.69 2.46
C LYS A 146 20.19 -4.28 3.43
N ARG A 147 20.01 -3.17 4.16
CA ARG A 147 21.00 -2.72 5.14
C ARG A 147 20.94 -3.63 6.38
N PRO A 148 22.09 -4.13 6.87
CA PRO A 148 22.16 -5.01 8.03
C PRO A 148 21.63 -4.34 9.30
#